data_AF-A0A350PGN7-F1
#
_entry.id   AF-A0A350PGN7-F1
#
_cell.length_a   1.000
_cell.length_b   1.000
_cell.length_c   1.000
_cell.angle_alpha   90.00
_cell.angle_beta   90.00
_cell.angle_gamma   90.00
#
_symmetry.space_group_name_H-M   'P 1'
#
loop_
_entity.id
_entity.type
_entity.pdbx_description
1 polymer ?
#
loop_
_entity_poly.entity_id
_entity_poly.type
_entity_poly.pdbx_seq_one_letter_code
_entity_poly.pdbx_strand_id
1 'polypeptide(L)'
;MNTATKKIRVSCPYRVSEQELIDFVQSKRSWIEKHLSKKIPPAKKELPINYVEGDRIPFRGEEYILHLRTGAKKTSVRIEVKAMILASKSELNKEKKEKAIHEFYRTHLKNEIPKLIEKWEPIMKVSV
;
A
#
# COMPACT_ATOMS: atom_id res chain seq x y z
N MET A 1 -6.83 -7.84 15.30
CA MET A 1 -6.88 -6.61 16.11
C MET A 1 -6.77 -7.01 17.57
N ASN A 2 -5.70 -6.63 18.27
CA ASN A 2 -5.52 -6.92 19.69
C ASN A 2 -5.31 -5.58 20.41
N THR A 3 -6.42 -4.89 20.69
CA THR A 3 -6.44 -3.57 21.31
C THR A 3 -6.83 -3.73 22.78
N ALA A 4 -5.91 -4.18 23.65
CA ALA A 4 -6.09 -4.11 25.11
C ALA A 4 -4.87 -4.49 25.96
N THR A 5 -3.74 -4.91 25.40
CA THR A 5 -2.55 -5.23 26.21
C THR A 5 -1.36 -4.46 25.68
N LYS A 6 -0.83 -3.52 26.47
CA LYS A 6 0.43 -2.80 26.20
C LYS A 6 1.62 -3.77 26.32
N LYS A 7 1.62 -4.82 25.48
CA LYS A 7 2.67 -5.83 25.39
C LYS A 7 3.71 -5.34 24.41
N ILE A 8 4.97 -5.32 24.84
CA ILE A 8 6.12 -5.01 23.99
C ILE A 8 6.79 -6.33 23.67
N ARG A 9 7.13 -6.53 22.39
CA ARG A 9 7.93 -7.66 21.93
C ARG A 9 9.34 -7.16 21.65
N VAL A 10 10.33 -7.77 22.27
CA VAL A 10 11.75 -7.47 22.07
C VAL A 10 12.41 -8.70 21.47
N SER A 11 13.24 -8.50 20.45
CA SER A 11 14.03 -9.56 19.81
C SER A 11 15.51 -9.34 20.14
N CYS A 12 16.18 -10.37 20.65
CA CYS A 12 17.60 -10.34 20.99
C CYS A 12 18.31 -11.62 20.52
N PRO A 13 19.65 -11.59 20.36
CA PRO A 13 20.44 -12.81 20.16
C PRO A 13 20.29 -13.79 21.34
N TYR A 14 20.40 -15.10 21.06
CA TYR A 14 20.30 -16.15 22.09
C TYR A 14 21.35 -16.07 23.20
N ARG A 15 22.49 -15.41 22.93
CA ARG A 15 23.60 -15.22 23.89
C ARG A 15 23.35 -14.13 24.93
N VAL A 16 22.30 -13.33 24.79
CA VAL A 16 21.97 -12.25 25.73
C VAL A 16 21.18 -12.85 26.88
N SER A 17 21.59 -12.53 28.11
CA SER A 17 20.87 -13.03 29.29
C SER A 17 19.54 -12.30 29.51
N GLU A 18 18.61 -12.93 30.22
CA GLU A 18 17.33 -12.30 30.53
C GLU A 18 17.50 -11.03 31.38
N GLN A 19 18.46 -11.01 32.30
CA GLN A 19 18.78 -9.85 33.13
C GLN A 19 19.26 -8.65 32.30
N GLU A 20 20.22 -8.88 31.38
CA GLU A 20 20.69 -7.84 30.47
C GLU A 20 19.55 -7.27 29.61
N LEU A 21 18.60 -8.12 29.19
CA LEU A 21 17.44 -7.71 28.43
C LEU A 21 16.48 -6.85 29.28
N ILE A 22 16.23 -7.24 30.53
CA ILE A 22 15.40 -6.47 31.46
C ILE A 22 16.01 -5.10 31.71
N ASP A 23 17.32 -5.04 32.01
CA ASP A 23 18.04 -3.79 32.26
C ASP A 23 18.01 -2.86 31.04
N PHE A 24 18.19 -3.44 29.84
CA PHE A 24 18.07 -2.70 28.59
C PHE A 24 16.66 -2.09 28.43
N VAL A 25 15.61 -2.88 28.64
CA VAL A 25 14.22 -2.41 28.53
C VAL A 25 13.94 -1.31 29.56
N GLN A 26 14.43 -1.46 30.79
CA GLN A 26 14.30 -0.43 31.83
C GLN A 26 15.00 0.87 31.43
N SER A 27 16.21 0.78 30.88
CA SER A 27 16.96 1.97 30.41
C SER A 27 16.23 2.75 29.30
N LYS A 28 15.36 2.07 28.53
CA LYS A 28 14.56 2.66 27.44
C LYS A 28 13.13 2.99 27.84
N ARG A 29 12.74 2.81 29.10
CA ARG A 29 11.36 2.96 29.57
C ARG A 29 10.73 4.30 29.18
N SER A 30 11.42 5.41 29.41
CA SER A 30 10.92 6.76 29.08
C SER A 30 10.66 6.92 27.58
N TRP A 31 11.54 6.37 26.73
CA TRP A 31 11.37 6.37 25.27
C TRP A 31 10.18 5.48 24.86
N ILE A 32 10.09 4.28 25.41
CA ILE A 32 8.99 3.34 25.16
C ILE A 32 7.63 3.98 25.51
N GLU A 33 7.50 4.56 26.69
CA GLU A 33 6.27 5.21 27.17
C GLU A 33 5.89 6.42 26.30
N LYS A 34 6.87 7.24 25.89
CA LYS A 34 6.66 8.34 24.95
C LYS A 34 6.12 7.87 23.60
N HIS A 35 6.60 6.74 23.09
CA HIS A 35 6.15 6.22 21.80
C HIS A 35 4.81 5.48 21.88
N LEU A 36 4.53 4.77 22.99
CA LEU A 36 3.24 4.12 23.22
C LEU A 36 2.10 5.09 23.54
N SER A 37 2.42 6.26 24.12
CA SER A 37 1.43 7.31 24.40
C SER A 37 1.02 8.11 23.17
N LYS A 38 1.83 8.08 22.10
CA LYS A 38 1.41 8.63 20.80
C LYS A 38 0.21 7.82 20.31
N LYS A 39 -0.93 8.49 20.13
CA LYS A 39 -2.08 7.93 19.43
C LYS A 39 -1.65 7.65 17.99
N ILE A 40 -1.19 6.43 17.72
CA ILE A 40 -1.06 5.95 16.36
C ILE A 40 -2.51 5.82 15.86
N PRO A 41 -2.93 6.61 14.87
CA PRO A 41 -4.26 6.44 14.31
C PRO A 41 -4.37 4.98 13.87
N PRO A 42 -5.48 4.28 14.19
CA PRO A 42 -5.67 2.94 13.67
C PRO A 42 -5.45 3.01 12.16
N ALA A 43 -4.70 2.05 11.62
CA ALA A 43 -4.51 1.93 10.18
C ALA A 43 -5.90 2.07 9.54
N LYS A 44 -6.09 3.11 8.73
CA LYS A 44 -7.37 3.41 8.09
C LYS A 44 -7.73 2.15 7.32
N LYS A 45 -8.72 1.41 7.79
CA LYS A 45 -9.13 0.16 7.16
C LYS A 45 -9.59 0.55 5.76
N GLU A 46 -8.83 0.16 4.74
CA GLU A 46 -9.22 0.39 3.36
C GLU A 46 -10.55 -0.33 3.16
N LEU A 47 -11.60 0.44 2.86
CA LEU A 47 -12.90 -0.12 2.55
C LEU A 47 -12.77 -0.89 1.23
N PRO A 48 -13.42 -2.06 1.08
CA PRO A 48 -13.38 -2.79 -0.16
C PRO A 48 -13.97 -1.93 -1.29
N ILE A 49 -13.21 -1.76 -2.37
CA ILE A 49 -13.64 -1.04 -3.57
C ILE A 49 -14.62 -1.93 -4.36
N ASN A 50 -15.71 -1.36 -4.85
CA ASN A 50 -16.74 -2.11 -5.58
C ASN A 50 -16.63 -1.99 -7.11
N TYR A 51 -15.78 -1.09 -7.60
CA TYR A 51 -15.54 -0.79 -9.01
C TYR A 51 -16.83 -0.39 -9.73
N VAL A 52 -17.61 0.47 -9.08
CA VAL A 52 -18.80 1.11 -9.66
C VAL A 52 -18.49 2.52 -10.15
N GLU A 53 -19.38 3.08 -10.95
CA GLU A 53 -19.26 4.47 -11.43
C GLU A 53 -19.10 5.43 -10.24
N GLY A 54 -18.10 6.31 -10.29
CA GLY A 54 -17.82 7.28 -9.24
C GLY A 54 -16.91 6.78 -8.11
N ASP A 55 -16.55 5.49 -8.09
CA ASP A 55 -15.64 4.96 -7.07
C ASP A 55 -14.28 5.68 -7.12
N ARG A 56 -13.68 5.86 -5.94
CA ARG A 56 -12.35 6.47 -5.82
C ARG A 56 -11.27 5.40 -5.86
N ILE A 57 -10.49 5.43 -6.91
CA ILE A 57 -9.43 4.46 -7.20
C ILE A 57 -8.08 5.11 -6.89
N PRO A 58 -7.32 4.59 -5.92
CA PRO A 58 -6.02 5.15 -5.57
C PRO A 58 -4.98 4.82 -6.63
N PHE A 59 -4.31 5.84 -7.17
CA PHE A 59 -3.22 5.68 -8.13
C PHE A 59 -2.15 6.76 -7.92
N ARG A 60 -0.88 6.35 -7.83
CA ARG A 60 0.29 7.25 -7.61
C ARG A 60 0.14 8.22 -6.43
N GLY A 61 -0.56 7.81 -5.37
CA GLY A 61 -0.76 8.63 -4.17
C GLY A 61 -1.94 9.61 -4.24
N GLU A 62 -2.72 9.61 -5.32
CA GLU A 62 -3.92 10.42 -5.47
C GLU A 62 -5.17 9.54 -5.71
N GLU A 63 -6.36 10.09 -5.43
CA GLU A 63 -7.64 9.43 -5.68
C GLU A 63 -8.19 9.84 -7.06
N TYR A 64 -8.48 8.85 -7.92
CA TYR A 64 -9.07 9.05 -9.24
C TYR A 64 -10.52 8.57 -9.26
N ILE A 65 -11.41 9.32 -9.90
CA ILE A 65 -12.82 8.93 -10.03
C ILE A 65 -12.96 7.91 -11.16
N LEU A 66 -13.53 6.74 -10.86
CA LEU A 66 -13.78 5.68 -11.84
C LEU A 66 -14.95 6.04 -12.75
N HIS A 67 -14.70 6.00 -14.05
CA HIS A 67 -15.73 6.12 -15.09
C HIS A 67 -15.76 4.87 -15.94
N LEU A 68 -16.93 4.28 -16.10
CA LEU A 68 -17.20 3.07 -16.86
C LEU A 68 -17.77 3.47 -18.21
N ARG A 69 -17.12 3.05 -19.30
CA ARG A 69 -17.60 3.27 -20.67
C ARG A 69 -17.84 1.95 -21.38
N THR A 70 -19.06 1.73 -21.85
CA THR A 70 -19.41 0.57 -22.68
C THR A 70 -19.32 0.91 -24.17
N GLY A 71 -19.24 -0.11 -25.04
CA GLY A 71 -19.17 0.06 -26.49
C GLY A 71 -17.76 0.19 -27.07
N ALA A 72 -16.70 0.00 -26.28
CA ALA A 72 -15.34 -0.02 -26.77
C ALA A 72 -14.98 -1.35 -27.47
N LYS A 73 -14.07 -1.33 -28.45
CA LYS A 73 -13.63 -2.56 -29.15
C LYS A 73 -12.87 -3.53 -28.24
N LYS A 74 -12.15 -3.01 -27.23
CA LYS A 74 -11.31 -3.78 -26.30
C LYS A 74 -11.45 -3.22 -24.88
N THR A 75 -11.21 -4.05 -23.88
CA THR A 75 -11.11 -3.60 -22.49
C THR A 75 -9.81 -2.84 -22.29
N SER A 76 -9.88 -1.61 -21.80
CA SER A 76 -8.72 -0.77 -21.54
C SER A 76 -8.98 0.17 -20.37
N VAL A 77 -7.95 0.43 -19.58
CA VAL A 77 -7.98 1.43 -18.51
C VAL A 77 -7.00 2.55 -18.86
N ARG A 78 -7.44 3.79 -18.73
CA ARG A 78 -6.60 4.98 -18.97
C ARG A 78 -6.89 6.06 -17.92
N ILE A 79 -5.91 6.93 -17.70
CA ILE A 79 -6.05 8.07 -16.81
C ILE A 79 -6.27 9.34 -17.64
N GLU A 80 -7.26 10.12 -17.26
CA GLU A 80 -7.54 11.45 -17.81
C GLU A 80 -7.72 12.45 -16.66
N VAL A 81 -6.76 13.35 -16.47
CA VAL A 81 -6.78 14.39 -15.42
C VAL A 81 -6.93 13.83 -14.00
N LYS A 82 -8.17 13.65 -13.51
CA LYS A 82 -8.51 13.06 -12.19
C LYS A 82 -9.52 11.91 -12.31
N ALA A 83 -9.68 11.39 -13.52
CA ALA A 83 -10.56 10.29 -13.86
C ALA A 83 -9.74 9.06 -14.26
N MET A 84 -10.18 7.89 -13.81
CA MET A 84 -9.76 6.60 -14.34
C MET A 84 -10.89 6.06 -15.20
N ILE A 85 -10.66 5.95 -16.51
CA ILE A 85 -11.67 5.48 -17.45
C ILE A 85 -11.41 4.01 -17.75
N LEU A 86 -12.35 3.16 -17.33
CA LEU A 86 -12.43 1.76 -17.72
C LEU A 86 -13.42 1.65 -18.88
N ALA A 87 -12.86 1.43 -20.08
CA ALA A 87 -13.65 1.20 -21.28
C ALA A 87 -13.71 -0.31 -21.58
N SER A 88 -14.89 -0.83 -21.90
CA SER A 88 -15.11 -2.24 -22.24
C SER A 88 -16.16 -2.41 -23.34
N LYS A 89 -16.21 -3.60 -23.97
CA LYS A 89 -17.19 -3.91 -25.02
C LYS A 89 -18.60 -4.01 -24.47
N SER A 90 -18.75 -4.73 -23.37
CA SER A 90 -20.00 -4.91 -22.62
C SER A 90 -19.77 -4.50 -21.17
N GLU A 91 -20.84 -4.45 -20.40
CA GLU A 91 -20.73 -4.35 -18.94
C GLU A 91 -19.93 -5.54 -18.38
N LEU A 92 -19.06 -5.26 -17.42
CA LEU A 92 -18.19 -6.23 -16.77
C LEU A 92 -18.68 -6.47 -15.34
N ASN A 93 -18.54 -7.70 -14.86
CA ASN A 93 -18.72 -7.99 -13.45
C ASN A 93 -17.57 -7.37 -12.62
N LYS A 94 -17.75 -7.30 -11.30
CA LYS A 94 -16.78 -6.72 -10.36
C LYS A 94 -15.37 -7.31 -10.54
N GLU A 95 -15.25 -8.64 -10.61
CA GLU A 95 -13.97 -9.33 -10.75
C GLU A 95 -13.21 -8.96 -12.03
N LYS A 96 -13.91 -8.85 -13.17
CA LYS A 96 -13.29 -8.45 -14.43
C LYS A 96 -12.84 -6.99 -14.42
N LYS A 97 -13.59 -6.10 -13.75
CA LYS A 97 -13.19 -4.70 -13.56
C LYS A 97 -11.94 -4.58 -12.69
N GLU A 98 -11.93 -5.30 -11.57
CA GLU A 98 -10.78 -5.40 -10.67
C GLU A 98 -9.53 -5.90 -11.42
N LYS A 99 -9.68 -6.99 -12.18
CA LYS A 99 -8.58 -7.55 -12.97
C LYS A 99 -8.03 -6.54 -13.98
N ALA A 100 -8.90 -5.81 -14.69
CA ALA A 100 -8.48 -4.80 -15.66
C ALA A 100 -7.70 -3.65 -15.00
N ILE A 101 -8.12 -3.20 -13.82
CA ILE A 101 -7.42 -2.14 -13.06
C ILE A 101 -6.08 -2.66 -12.51
N HIS A 102 -6.02 -3.88 -12.00
CA HIS A 102 -4.76 -4.49 -11.57
C HIS A 102 -3.76 -4.68 -12.72
N GLU A 103 -4.24 -5.06 -13.90
CA GLU A 103 -3.39 -5.19 -15.08
C GLU A 103 -2.86 -3.83 -15.55
N PHE A 104 -3.69 -2.78 -15.45
CA PHE A 104 -3.25 -1.40 -15.66
C PHE A 104 -2.15 -0.98 -14.67
N TYR A 105 -2.31 -1.25 -13.36
CA TYR A 105 -1.27 -0.97 -12.37
C TYR A 105 0.03 -1.70 -12.67
N ARG A 106 -0.05 -3.00 -13.00
CA ARG A 106 1.13 -3.79 -13.35
C ARG A 106 1.86 -3.22 -14.56
N THR A 107 1.12 -2.83 -15.59
CA THR A 107 1.70 -2.24 -16.80
C THR A 107 2.39 -0.92 -16.49
N HIS A 108 1.75 -0.06 -15.69
CA HIS A 108 2.33 1.20 -15.28
C HIS A 108 3.61 1.01 -14.44
N LEU A 109 3.57 0.12 -13.45
CA LEU A 109 4.72 -0.19 -12.61
C LEU A 109 5.88 -0.76 -13.42
N LYS A 110 5.62 -1.69 -14.35
CA LYS A 110 6.66 -2.22 -15.24
C LYS A 110 7.39 -1.13 -16.03
N ASN A 111 6.68 -0.06 -16.41
CA ASN A 111 7.28 1.07 -17.12
C ASN A 111 8.04 2.04 -16.20
N GLU A 112 7.65 2.17 -14.93
CA GLU A 112 8.30 3.06 -13.96
C GLU A 112 9.49 2.42 -13.24
N ILE A 113 9.44 1.10 -12.95
CA ILE A 113 10.48 0.37 -12.21
C ILE A 113 11.89 0.57 -12.78
N PRO A 114 12.15 0.44 -14.10
CA PRO A 114 13.50 0.61 -14.64
C PRO A 114 14.11 1.98 -14.34
N LYS A 115 13.29 3.04 -14.39
CA LYS A 115 13.71 4.42 -14.10
C LYS A 115 14.08 4.59 -12.63
N LEU A 116 13.38 3.89 -11.75
CA LEU A 116 13.67 3.90 -10.31
C LEU A 116 14.95 3.12 -10.00
N ILE A 117 15.15 1.97 -10.66
CA ILE A 117 16.38 1.18 -10.50
C ILE A 117 17.58 2.02 -10.95
N GLU A 118 17.55 2.60 -12.15
CA GLU A 118 18.63 3.44 -12.68
C GLU A 118 18.99 4.59 -11.73
N LYS A 119 18.00 5.18 -11.05
CA LYS A 119 18.23 6.26 -10.08
C LYS A 119 18.86 5.77 -8.77
N TRP A 120 18.36 4.67 -8.21
CA TRP A 120 18.67 4.27 -6.83
C TRP A 120 19.80 3.25 -6.72
N GLU A 121 20.03 2.43 -7.75
CA GLU A 121 21.13 1.46 -7.82
C GLU A 121 22.51 2.09 -7.50
N PRO A 122 22.93 3.21 -8.12
CA PRO A 122 24.23 3.83 -7.81
C PRO A 122 24.29 4.46 -6.41
N ILE A 123 23.16 4.99 -5.90
CA ILE A 123 23.09 5.63 -4.58
C ILE A 123 23.22 4.57 -3.47
N MET A 124 22.53 3.44 -3.65
CA MET A 124 22.51 2.34 -2.68
C MET A 124 23.71 1.40 -2.82
N LYS A 125 24.47 1.49 -3.92
CA LYS A 125 25.62 0.61 -4.23
C LYS A 125 25.23 -0.86 -4.24
N VAL A 126 24.06 -1.15 -4.80
CA VAL A 126 23.54 -2.52 -5.02
C VAL A 126 23.47 -2.78 -6.53
N SER A 127 23.24 -4.02 -6.94
CA SER A 127 22.89 -4.35 -8.33
C SER A 127 21.67 -5.29 -8.34
N VAL A 128 20.75 -5.09 -9.28
CA VAL A 128 19.40 -5.70 -9.32
C VAL A 128 19.17 -6.45 -10.62
#